data_AF-A0A927TJR4-F1
#
_entry.id   AF-A0A927TJR4-F1
#
_cell.length_a   1.000
_cell.length_b   1.000
_cell.length_c   1.000
_cell.angle_alpha   90.00
_cell.angle_beta   90.00
_cell.angle_gamma   90.00
#
_symmetry.space_group_name_H-M   'P 1'
#
loop_
_entity.id
_entity.type
_entity.pdbx_description
1 polymer ?
#
loop_
_entity_poly.entity_id
_entity_poly.type
_entity_poly.pdbx_seq_one_letter_code
_entity_poly.pdbx_strand_id
1 'polypeptide(L)' 'MQHTVVEDYSHPDVKAIYPIHMNSVVRKAADEELGDCDWIHIIEPIEVFDCHNFEARCYLCLTDSGGIQEECPSYGKPVL' A
#
# COMPACT_ATOMS: atom_id res chain seq x y z
N MET A 1 10.87 -8.77 16.38
CA MET A 1 9.57 -8.57 17.08
C MET A 1 8.61 -9.51 16.36
N GLN A 2 7.94 -10.43 17.06
CA GLN A 2 7.06 -11.40 16.40
C GLN A 2 5.91 -10.66 15.71
N HIS A 3 5.83 -10.73 14.39
CA HIS A 3 4.65 -10.30 13.65
C HIS A 3 3.88 -11.57 13.26
N THR A 4 2.65 -11.66 13.74
CA THR A 4 1.67 -12.67 13.33
C THR A 4 0.82 -12.01 12.25
N VAL A 5 0.92 -12.49 11.01
CA VAL A 5 -0.07 -12.15 9.98
C VAL A 5 -1.33 -12.95 10.30
N VAL A 6 -2.35 -12.26 10.81
CA VAL A 6 -3.69 -12.82 10.94
C VAL A 6 -4.30 -12.75 9.55
N GLU A 7 -4.59 -13.91 8.93
CA GLU A 7 -5.40 -13.95 7.72
C GLU A 7 -6.81 -13.41 8.05
N ASP A 8 -7.06 -12.15 7.74
CA ASP A 8 -8.36 -11.51 7.98
C ASP A 8 -9.23 -11.58 6.72
N TYR A 9 -10.03 -12.66 6.62
CA TYR A 9 -11.02 -12.84 5.55
C TYR A 9 -12.30 -12.02 5.72
N SER A 10 -12.37 -11.10 6.69
CA SER A 10 -13.57 -10.29 6.94
C SER A 10 -13.91 -9.33 5.78
N HIS A 11 -12.93 -9.05 4.90
CA HIS A 11 -13.05 -8.12 3.79
C HIS A 11 -12.59 -8.75 2.45
N PRO A 12 -13.33 -9.74 1.92
CA PRO A 12 -12.94 -10.47 0.70
C PRO A 12 -12.96 -9.61 -0.58
N ASP A 13 -13.62 -8.46 -0.54
CA ASP A 13 -13.72 -7.47 -1.61
C ASP A 13 -12.62 -6.40 -1.56
N VAL A 14 -11.78 -6.40 -0.52
CA VAL A 14 -10.67 -5.46 -0.37
C VAL A 14 -9.41 -6.03 -1.00
N LYS A 15 -8.71 -5.17 -1.74
CA LYS A 15 -7.39 -5.43 -2.33
C LYS A 15 -6.47 -4.26 -1.99
N ALA A 16 -5.21 -4.56 -1.70
CA ALA A 16 -4.18 -3.56 -1.47
C ALA A 16 -3.20 -3.52 -2.64
N ILE A 17 -2.81 -2.30 -3.06
CA ILE A 17 -1.71 -2.09 -4.01
C ILE A 17 -0.58 -1.45 -3.22
N TYR A 18 0.61 -2.06 -3.25
CA TYR A 18 1.78 -1.58 -2.53
C TYR A 18 2.94 -1.33 -3.50
N PRO A 19 3.11 -0.08 -4.00
CA PRO A 19 4.28 0.31 -4.77
C PRO A 19 5.51 0.31 -3.87
N ILE A 20 6.42 -0.63 -4.08
CA ILE A 20 7.49 -0.90 -3.11
C ILE A 20 8.75 -0.06 -3.37
N HIS A 21 9.31 0.51 -2.30
CA HIS A 21 10.57 1.26 -2.38
C HIS A 21 11.71 0.41 -2.99
N MET A 22 12.63 1.04 -3.72
CA MET A 22 13.79 0.37 -4.36
C MET A 22 14.83 -0.21 -3.39
N ASN A 23 14.61 -0.09 -2.08
CA ASN A 23 15.58 -0.53 -1.08
C ASN A 23 15.47 -2.06 -0.92
N SER A 24 16.58 -2.77 -1.14
CA SER A 24 16.61 -4.23 -1.08
C SER A 24 16.22 -4.81 0.28
N VAL A 25 16.49 -4.09 1.37
CA VAL A 25 16.09 -4.51 2.73
C VAL A 25 14.57 -4.45 2.89
N VAL A 26 13.94 -3.37 2.39
CA VAL A 26 12.48 -3.21 2.42
C VAL A 26 11.80 -4.27 1.54
N ARG A 27 12.35 -4.50 0.35
CA ARG A 27 11.84 -5.52 -0.59
C ARG A 27 11.87 -6.91 0.00
N LYS A 28 12.99 -7.29 0.62
CA LYS A 28 13.11 -8.59 1.26
C LYS A 28 12.10 -8.76 2.40
N ALA A 29 11.94 -7.76 3.25
CA ALA A 29 10.96 -7.82 4.34
C ALA A 29 9.51 -7.90 3.83
N ALA A 30 9.17 -7.15 2.78
CA ALA A 30 7.83 -7.19 2.20
C ALA A 30 7.53 -8.54 1.53
N ASP A 31 8.51 -9.14 0.85
CA ASP A 31 8.38 -10.46 0.25
C ASP A 31 8.20 -11.54 1.33
N GLU A 32 9.01 -11.51 2.40
CA GLU A 32 8.93 -12.47 3.52
C GLU A 32 7.58 -12.41 4.26
N GLU A 33 6.98 -11.22 4.40
CA GLU A 33 5.75 -11.03 5.18
C GLU A 33 4.48 -11.03 4.33
N LEU A 34 4.53 -10.53 3.10
CA LEU A 34 3.36 -10.25 2.26
C LEU A 34 3.38 -10.96 0.90
N GLY A 35 4.46 -11.65 0.53
CA GLY A 35 4.63 -12.28 -0.79
C GLY A 35 3.59 -13.36 -1.10
N ASP A 36 3.11 -14.08 -0.09
CA ASP A 36 2.08 -15.12 -0.23
C ASP A 36 0.65 -14.59 -0.02
N CYS A 37 0.45 -13.28 0.13
CA CYS A 37 -0.88 -12.68 0.32
C CYS A 37 -1.57 -12.37 -1.02
N ASP A 38 -2.50 -13.23 -1.45
CA ASP A 38 -3.26 -13.09 -2.72
C ASP A 38 -4.09 -11.79 -2.88
N TRP A 39 -4.26 -11.02 -1.80
CA TRP A 39 -5.02 -9.76 -1.79
C TRP A 39 -4.13 -8.51 -1.71
N ILE A 40 -2.82 -8.68 -1.57
CA ILE A 40 -1.84 -7.60 -1.62
C ILE A 40 -1.03 -7.73 -2.90
N HIS A 41 -1.06 -6.71 -3.74
CA HIS A 41 -0.26 -6.64 -4.94
C HIS A 41 0.95 -5.73 -4.70
N ILE A 42 2.10 -6.35 -4.44
CA ILE A 42 3.38 -5.66 -4.41
C ILE A 42 3.77 -5.35 -5.86
N ILE A 43 3.91 -4.07 -6.18
CA ILE A 43 4.26 -3.60 -7.53
C ILE A 43 5.52 -2.76 -7.51
N GLU A 44 6.17 -2.63 -8.66
CA GLU A 44 7.27 -1.69 -8.83
C GLU A 44 6.80 -0.23 -8.61
N PRO A 45 7.70 0.68 -8.19
CA PRO A 45 7.39 2.10 -8.12
C PRO A 45 6.74 2.60 -9.40
N ILE A 46 5.69 3.39 -9.23
CA ILE A 46 4.95 4.00 -10.33
C ILE A 46 5.32 5.49 -10.44
N GLU A 47 5.12 6.03 -11.63
CA GLU A 47 5.34 7.46 -11.88
C GLU A 47 4.31 8.32 -11.16
N VAL A 48 4.67 9.57 -10.88
CA VAL A 48 3.84 10.51 -10.09
C VAL A 48 2.41 10.65 -10.61
N PHE A 49 2.23 10.66 -11.94
CA PHE A 49 0.90 10.78 -12.55
C PHE A 49 0.02 9.55 -12.26
N ASP A 50 0.60 8.36 -12.31
CA ASP A 50 -0.12 7.13 -11.99
C ASP A 50 -0.42 7.09 -10.49
N CYS A 51 0.53 7.49 -9.65
CA CYS A 51 0.36 7.59 -8.20
C CYS A 51 -0.87 8.44 -7.83
N HIS A 52 -0.96 9.67 -8.34
CA HIS A 52 -2.12 10.54 -8.10
C HIS A 52 -3.44 9.91 -8.58
N ASN A 53 -3.43 9.15 -9.70
CA ASN A 53 -4.63 8.47 -10.18
C ASN A 53 -5.06 7.32 -9.26
N PHE A 54 -4.10 6.58 -8.69
CA PHE A 54 -4.38 5.53 -7.70
C PHE A 54 -4.92 6.14 -6.41
N GLU A 55 -4.26 7.16 -5.88
CA GLU A 55 -4.68 7.90 -4.69
C GLU A 55 -6.10 8.44 -4.85
N ALA A 56 -6.39 9.15 -5.94
CA ALA A 56 -7.73 9.72 -6.18
C ALA A 56 -8.86 8.67 -6.30
N ARG A 57 -8.53 7.39 -6.50
CA ARG A 57 -9.50 6.29 -6.67
C ARG A 57 -9.50 5.28 -5.55
N CYS A 58 -8.55 5.35 -4.60
CA CYS A 58 -8.52 4.43 -3.48
C CYS A 58 -9.71 4.66 -2.54
N TYR A 59 -9.97 3.68 -1.67
CA TYR A 59 -10.90 3.83 -0.55
C TYR A 59 -10.22 4.45 0.67
N LEU A 60 -8.96 4.07 0.90
CA LEU A 60 -8.10 4.49 2.01
C LEU A 60 -6.66 4.48 1.51
N CYS A 61 -5.88 5.49 1.92
CA CYS A 61 -4.42 5.50 1.73
C CYS A 61 -3.73 5.18 3.05
N LEU A 62 -2.80 4.21 3.04
CA LEU A 62 -1.91 3.91 4.17
C LEU A 62 -0.53 4.44 3.80
N THR A 63 -0.01 5.45 4.51
CA THR A 63 1.25 6.08 4.08
C THR A 63 2.04 6.76 5.20
N ASP A 64 3.36 6.57 5.16
CA ASP A 64 4.34 7.34 5.94
C ASP A 64 4.91 8.54 5.16
N SER A 65 4.47 8.76 3.92
CA SER A 65 4.90 9.87 3.07
C SER A 65 4.15 11.16 3.42
N GLY A 66 4.90 12.19 3.84
CA GLY A 66 4.33 13.51 4.12
C GLY A 66 3.63 14.16 2.91
N GLY A 67 4.17 13.98 1.71
CA GLY A 67 3.55 14.52 0.49
C GLY A 67 2.18 13.90 0.21
N ILE A 68 2.08 12.57 0.32
CA ILE A 68 0.81 11.85 0.11
C ILE A 68 -0.19 12.20 1.21
N GLN A 69 0.27 12.40 2.45
CA GLN A 69 -0.59 12.88 3.56
C GLN A 69 -1.18 14.27 3.30
N GLU A 70 -0.53 15.12 2.50
CA GLU A 70 -1.06 16.42 2.07
C GLU A 70 -1.96 16.30 0.82
N GLU A 71 -1.65 15.40 -0.10
CA GLU A 71 -2.35 15.22 -1.38
C GLU A 71 -3.66 14.42 -1.25
N CYS A 72 -3.64 13.25 -0.61
CA CYS A 72 -4.81 12.36 -0.51
C CYS A 72 -6.07 13.02 0.10
N PRO A 73 -5.97 13.82 1.19
CA PRO A 73 -7.12 14.53 1.72
C PRO A 73 -7.75 15.51 0.72
N SER A 74 -6.96 16.08 -0.19
CA SER A 74 -7.45 16.97 -1.25
C SER A 74 -8.30 16.23 -2.28
N TYR A 75 -8.13 14.91 -2.42
CA TYR A 75 -8.99 14.03 -3.22
C TYR A 75 -10.20 13.48 -2.43
N GLY A 76 -10.38 13.91 -1.17
CA GLY A 76 -11.43 13.42 -0.29
C GLY A 76 -11.19 11.99 0.22
N LYS A 77 -9.92 11.55 0.26
CA LYS A 77 -9.54 10.21 0.69
C LYS A 77 -9.04 10.21 2.14
N PRO A 78 -9.53 9.29 2.98
CA PRO A 78 -8.94 9.05 4.29
C PRO A 78 -7.47 8.62 4.16
N VAL A 79 -6.66 9.04 5.12
CA VAL A 79 -5.25 8.65 5.26
C VAL A 79 -5.02 8.12 6.67
N LEU A 80 -4.26 7.04 6.80
CA LEU A 80 -3.78 6.49 8.07
C LEU A 80 -2.25 6.30 8.05
#